data_AF-A0A355G786-F1
#
_entry.id   AF-A0A355G786-F1
#
_cell.length_a   1.000
_cell.length_b   1.000
_cell.length_c   1.000
_cell.angle_alpha   90.00
_cell.angle_beta   90.00
_cell.angle_gamma   90.00
#
_symmetry.space_group_name_H-M   'P 1'
#
loop_
_entity.id
_entity.type
_entity.pdbx_description
1 polymer ?
#
loop_
_entity_poly.entity_id
_entity_poly.type
_entity_poly.pdbx_seq_one_letter_code
_entity_poly.pdbx_strand_id
1 'polypeptide(L)'
;MIGYRVPGCFQTALICGLGLWFSWLGCLFPSATATAADNQVWELSPTLRIEETRVSGSDLSSWPEGNWFPVPLKKYQSLKKAALVKKNTPPNSWIQEATYTATLKGDQLVDGKLNYVMHCSRSERGFIDLSQLNLAVHELKWGNQDAVWGLAPDQKSLLLVDHFDEALTGQWSLKGRQL
;
A
#
# COMPACT_ATOMS: atom_id res chain seq x y z
N MET A 1 -8.00 -25.88 -2.12
CA MET A 1 -8.26 -26.96 -1.14
C MET A 1 -7.19 -28.02 -1.26
N ILE A 2 -7.00 -28.85 -0.24
CA ILE A 2 -6.01 -29.94 -0.12
C ILE A 2 -4.78 -29.54 0.71
N GLY A 3 -4.79 -30.00 1.97
CA GLY A 3 -3.59 -30.23 2.74
C GLY A 3 -2.90 -31.51 2.28
N TYR A 4 -1.59 -31.60 2.52
CA TYR A 4 -0.87 -32.86 2.43
C TYR A 4 -0.03 -33.08 3.68
N ARG A 5 -0.46 -34.11 4.42
CA ARG A 5 0.36 -35.01 5.23
C ARG A 5 1.07 -35.95 4.24
N VAL A 6 2.36 -36.21 4.41
CA VAL A 6 3.10 -37.26 3.68
C VAL A 6 3.75 -38.21 4.69
N PRO A 7 3.75 -39.54 4.43
CA PRO A 7 3.95 -40.59 5.43
C PRO A 7 5.42 -40.99 5.59
N GLY A 8 5.66 -41.83 6.59
CA GLY A 8 6.98 -42.07 7.18
C GLY A 8 7.92 -42.99 6.40
N CYS A 9 9.12 -43.12 6.97
CA CYS A 9 10.06 -44.19 6.66
C CYS A 9 10.49 -44.85 7.97
N PHE A 10 10.39 -46.17 7.98
CA PHE A 10 10.75 -47.08 9.05
C PHE A 10 12.24 -47.00 9.39
N GLN A 11 12.58 -47.05 10.68
CA GLN A 11 13.73 -47.83 11.11
C GLN A 11 13.43 -48.54 12.43
N THR A 12 13.61 -49.85 12.36
CA THR A 12 13.29 -50.90 13.32
C THR A 12 14.42 -51.07 14.33
N ALA A 13 14.09 -51.23 15.62
CA ALA A 13 14.75 -52.11 16.61
C ALA A 13 13.94 -52.03 17.93
N LEU A 14 13.18 -53.07 18.30
CA LEU A 14 13.50 -54.07 19.34
C LEU A 14 13.94 -53.42 20.66
N ILE A 15 13.18 -53.57 21.76
CA ILE A 15 13.32 -54.70 22.70
C ILE A 15 12.08 -54.88 23.59
N CYS A 16 11.81 -56.15 23.89
CA CYS A 16 10.83 -56.75 24.79
C CYS A 16 10.61 -56.10 26.16
N GLY A 17 9.40 -56.27 26.71
CA GLY A 17 9.16 -56.20 28.15
C GLY A 17 7.68 -56.18 28.55
N LEU A 18 7.18 -57.35 28.96
CA LEU A 18 5.96 -57.66 29.72
C LEU A 18 5.10 -56.51 30.29
N GLY A 19 3.77 -56.68 30.19
CA GLY A 19 2.83 -56.14 31.17
C GLY A 19 1.45 -55.81 30.62
N LEU A 20 0.51 -56.75 30.79
CA LEU A 20 -0.93 -56.50 30.72
C LEU A 20 -1.32 -55.30 31.61
N TRP A 21 -2.20 -54.42 31.14
CA TRP A 21 -3.33 -53.88 31.93
C TRP A 21 -4.33 -53.15 31.02
N PHE A 22 -5.58 -53.60 31.09
CA PHE A 22 -6.75 -52.95 30.52
C PHE A 22 -7.02 -51.63 31.25
N SER A 23 -7.22 -50.54 30.52
CA SER A 23 -8.07 -49.43 30.97
C SER A 23 -8.57 -48.65 29.75
N TRP A 24 -9.83 -48.91 29.43
CA TRP A 24 -10.69 -48.09 28.59
C TRP A 24 -10.83 -46.71 29.28
N LEU A 25 -10.22 -45.67 28.72
CA LEU A 25 -10.49 -44.30 29.11
C LEU A 25 -10.98 -43.56 27.87
N GLY A 26 -12.27 -43.23 27.87
CA GLY A 26 -12.93 -42.53 26.79
C GLY A 26 -12.22 -41.21 26.47
N CYS A 27 -11.77 -41.08 25.23
CA CYS A 27 -11.31 -39.81 24.70
C CYS A 27 -12.51 -38.87 24.55
N LEU A 28 -12.83 -38.13 25.61
CA LEU A 28 -13.54 -36.87 25.51
C LEU A 28 -12.59 -35.88 24.82
N PHE A 29 -12.58 -35.86 23.50
CA PHE A 29 -12.00 -34.76 22.76
C PHE A 29 -12.96 -33.57 22.92
N PRO A 30 -12.57 -32.48 23.62
CA PRO A 30 -13.35 -31.26 23.53
C PRO A 30 -13.28 -30.80 22.08
N SER A 31 -14.45 -30.71 21.45
CA SER A 31 -14.60 -30.04 20.16
C SER A 31 -14.02 -28.64 20.32
N ALA A 32 -12.84 -28.41 19.74
CA ALA A 32 -12.30 -27.08 19.60
C ALA A 32 -13.28 -26.30 18.73
N THR A 33 -14.13 -25.49 19.38
CA THR A 33 -14.94 -24.49 18.70
C THR A 33 -13.94 -23.57 18.01
N ALA A 34 -13.89 -23.66 16.68
CA ALA A 34 -13.12 -22.74 15.87
C ALA A 34 -13.63 -21.33 16.17
N THR A 35 -12.84 -20.56 16.92
CA THR A 35 -13.08 -19.14 17.16
C THR A 35 -13.22 -18.47 15.80
N ALA A 36 -14.30 -17.69 15.63
CA ALA A 36 -14.54 -16.89 14.44
C ALA A 36 -13.26 -16.12 14.08
N ALA A 37 -12.89 -16.20 12.80
CA ALA A 37 -11.64 -15.67 12.27
C ALA A 37 -11.47 -14.19 12.66
N ASP A 38 -10.35 -13.90 13.33
CA ASP A 38 -9.93 -12.53 13.60
C ASP A 38 -9.58 -11.87 12.26
N ASN A 39 -10.46 -10.99 11.77
CA ASN A 39 -10.29 -10.30 10.51
C ASN A 39 -9.26 -9.19 10.68
N GLN A 40 -8.12 -9.30 10.01
CA GLN A 40 -7.09 -8.26 10.05
C GLN A 40 -7.20 -7.38 8.81
N VAL A 41 -7.60 -6.13 9.01
CA VAL A 41 -7.69 -5.13 7.94
C VAL A 41 -6.42 -4.26 7.96
N TRP A 42 -5.76 -4.19 6.81
CA TRP A 42 -4.56 -3.38 6.59
C TRP A 42 -4.85 -2.27 5.60
N GLU A 43 -4.80 -1.02 6.06
CA GLU A 43 -4.85 0.13 5.17
C GLU A 43 -3.45 0.44 4.61
N LEU A 44 -3.23 0.15 3.32
CA LEU A 44 -1.98 0.47 2.63
C LEU A 44 -2.01 1.86 1.99
N SER A 45 -3.17 2.29 1.51
CA SER A 45 -3.47 3.65 1.04
C SER A 45 -4.98 3.90 1.07
N PRO A 46 -5.46 5.15 0.86
CA PRO A 46 -6.91 5.43 0.87
C PRO A 46 -7.73 4.58 -0.11
N THR A 47 -7.12 4.13 -1.20
CA THR A 47 -7.76 3.31 -2.25
C THR A 47 -7.33 1.85 -2.22
N LEU A 48 -6.36 1.48 -1.39
CA LEU A 48 -5.82 0.12 -1.32
C LEU A 48 -5.90 -0.40 0.12
N ARG A 49 -6.89 -1.26 0.34
CA ARG A 49 -7.11 -2.00 1.59
C ARG A 49 -6.88 -3.48 1.34
N ILE A 50 -6.17 -4.13 2.25
CA ILE A 50 -6.05 -5.58 2.26
C ILE A 50 -6.82 -6.09 3.47
N GLU A 51 -7.86 -6.88 3.21
CA GLU A 51 -8.56 -7.64 4.23
C GLU A 51 -8.06 -9.08 4.20
N GLU A 52 -7.61 -9.56 5.36
CA GLU A 52 -7.18 -10.94 5.54
C GLU A 52 -8.22 -11.72 6.34
N THR A 53 -8.89 -12.65 5.66
CA THR A 53 -9.81 -13.59 6.27
C THR A 53 -9.30 -15.01 6.07
N ARG A 54 -9.22 -15.78 7.15
CA ARG A 54 -8.94 -17.21 7.07
C ARG A 54 -10.22 -17.95 6.74
N VAL A 55 -10.29 -18.47 5.52
CA VAL A 55 -11.41 -19.31 5.06
C VAL A 55 -10.99 -20.77 5.04
N SER A 56 -11.98 -21.65 5.19
CA SER A 56 -11.72 -23.07 5.03
C SER A 56 -11.32 -23.35 3.60
N GLY A 57 -10.12 -23.93 3.44
CA GLY A 57 -9.70 -24.44 2.15
C GLY A 57 -10.68 -25.47 1.61
N SER A 58 -11.37 -26.17 2.54
CA SER A 58 -12.44 -27.20 2.61
C SER A 58 -13.84 -26.98 2.04
N ASP A 59 -14.27 -25.73 2.17
CA ASP A 59 -15.67 -25.38 2.13
C ASP A 59 -15.79 -24.07 1.38
N LEU A 60 -16.20 -24.16 0.11
CA LEU A 60 -16.34 -23.00 -0.76
C LEU A 60 -17.53 -22.11 -0.36
N SER A 61 -18.50 -22.62 0.40
CA SER A 61 -19.63 -21.82 0.89
C SER A 61 -19.21 -20.81 1.96
N SER A 62 -18.06 -21.05 2.61
CA SER A 62 -17.46 -20.13 3.57
C SER A 62 -16.63 -19.00 2.93
N TRP A 63 -16.45 -19.02 1.61
CA TRP A 63 -15.65 -18.00 0.92
C TRP A 63 -16.52 -16.76 0.66
N PRO A 64 -15.97 -15.54 0.79
CA PRO A 64 -16.74 -14.35 0.46
C PRO A 64 -17.10 -14.33 -1.03
N GLU A 65 -18.13 -13.59 -1.39
CA GLU A 65 -18.55 -13.45 -2.78
C GLU A 65 -17.45 -12.79 -3.62
N GLY A 66 -17.17 -13.34 -4.81
CA GLY A 66 -16.23 -12.72 -5.74
C GLY A 66 -15.48 -13.70 -6.64
N ASN A 67 -14.76 -13.14 -7.61
CA ASN A 67 -13.88 -13.88 -8.51
C ASN A 67 -12.50 -14.06 -7.86
N TRP A 68 -12.29 -15.22 -7.23
CA TRP A 68 -11.05 -15.53 -6.52
C TRP A 68 -9.99 -16.11 -7.46
N PHE A 69 -8.80 -15.51 -7.45
CA PHE A 69 -7.65 -16.01 -8.19
C PHE A 69 -6.61 -16.58 -7.21
N PRO A 70 -6.13 -17.82 -7.40
CA PRO A 70 -5.15 -18.40 -6.51
C PRO A 70 -3.80 -17.68 -6.66
N VAL A 71 -3.27 -17.17 -5.56
CA VAL A 71 -1.93 -16.59 -5.48
C VAL A 71 -1.07 -17.45 -4.56
N PRO A 72 0.14 -17.89 -4.97
CA PRO A 72 1.03 -18.62 -4.10
C PRO A 72 1.35 -17.84 -2.82
N LEU A 73 1.23 -18.49 -1.66
CA LEU A 73 1.38 -17.84 -0.35
C LEU A 73 2.71 -17.07 -0.23
N LYS A 74 3.82 -17.65 -0.72
CA LYS A 74 5.14 -17.01 -0.71
C LYS A 74 5.16 -15.71 -1.51
N LYS A 75 4.49 -15.67 -2.67
CA LYS A 75 4.38 -14.46 -3.50
C LYS A 75 3.58 -13.39 -2.76
N TYR A 76 2.44 -13.78 -2.19
CA TYR A 76 1.61 -12.88 -1.39
C TYR A 76 2.38 -12.26 -0.21
N GLN A 77 3.06 -13.10 0.59
CA GLN A 77 3.87 -12.63 1.73
C GLN A 77 4.98 -11.66 1.28
N SER A 78 5.64 -11.94 0.15
CA SER A 78 6.65 -11.05 -0.41
C SER A 78 6.07 -9.69 -0.80
N LEU A 79 4.92 -9.67 -1.46
CA LEU A 79 4.24 -8.44 -1.87
C LEU A 79 3.77 -7.63 -0.66
N LYS A 80 3.18 -8.30 0.34
CA LYS A 80 2.77 -7.67 1.61
C LYS A 80 3.96 -7.02 2.31
N LYS A 81 5.08 -7.74 2.44
CA LYS A 81 6.31 -7.21 3.04
C LYS A 81 6.83 -6.00 2.28
N ALA A 82 6.89 -6.06 0.95
CA ALA A 82 7.34 -4.95 0.12
C ALA A 82 6.43 -3.71 0.26
N ALA A 83 5.11 -3.91 0.29
CA ALA A 83 4.14 -2.83 0.47
C ALA A 83 4.30 -2.16 1.85
N LEU A 84 4.50 -2.94 2.92
CA LEU A 84 4.74 -2.41 4.26
C LEU A 84 6.04 -1.62 4.36
N VAL A 85 7.12 -2.13 3.76
CA VAL A 85 8.41 -1.40 3.71
C VAL A 85 8.21 -0.07 2.98
N LYS A 86 7.55 -0.07 1.82
CA LYS A 86 7.28 1.14 1.05
C LYS A 86 6.45 2.16 1.83
N LYS A 87 5.40 1.73 2.54
CA LYS A 87 4.57 2.61 3.39
C LYS A 87 5.39 3.31 4.48
N ASN A 88 6.35 2.61 5.05
CA ASN A 88 7.16 3.12 6.17
C ASN A 88 8.45 3.81 5.71
N THR A 89 8.75 3.80 4.41
CA THR A 89 9.94 4.47 3.87
C THR A 89 9.58 5.92 3.56
N PRO A 90 10.36 6.91 4.05
CA PRO A 90 10.16 8.30 3.69
C PRO A 90 10.21 8.50 2.17
N PRO A 91 9.45 9.47 1.62
CA PRO A 91 9.53 9.78 0.20
C PRO A 91 10.95 10.20 -0.19
N ASN A 92 11.42 9.74 -1.35
CA ASN A 92 12.76 10.05 -1.86
C ASN A 92 12.96 11.55 -2.12
N SER A 93 11.88 12.24 -2.51
CA SER A 93 11.88 13.67 -2.81
C SER A 93 10.65 14.33 -2.21
N TRP A 94 10.80 15.57 -1.74
CA TRP A 94 9.70 16.38 -1.23
C TRP A 94 9.94 17.86 -1.53
N ILE A 95 8.87 18.66 -1.45
CA ILE A 95 8.96 20.12 -1.55
C ILE A 95 9.48 20.64 -0.21
N GLN A 96 10.68 21.22 -0.21
CA GLN A 96 11.29 21.80 0.99
C GLN A 96 10.77 23.22 1.24
N GLU A 97 10.62 24.00 0.18
CA GLU A 97 10.10 25.37 0.24
C GLU A 97 9.17 25.61 -0.94
N ALA A 98 8.10 26.37 -0.69
CA ALA A 98 7.16 26.80 -1.71
C ALA A 98 6.85 28.28 -1.59
N THR A 99 7.21 29.06 -2.61
CA THR A 99 6.90 30.49 -2.70
C THR A 99 5.79 30.71 -3.72
N TYR A 100 4.77 31.44 -3.32
CA TYR A 100 3.64 31.83 -4.17
C TYR A 100 3.54 33.34 -4.25
N THR A 101 3.36 33.85 -5.46
CA THR A 101 3.08 35.27 -5.69
C THR A 101 1.94 35.37 -6.68
N ALA A 102 1.02 36.32 -6.48
CA ALA A 102 -0.10 36.55 -7.38
C ALA A 102 -0.61 37.99 -7.21
N THR A 103 -1.39 38.47 -8.18
CA THR A 103 -2.10 39.75 -8.10
C THR A 103 -3.56 39.50 -7.78
N LEU A 104 -4.11 40.19 -6.78
CA LEU A 104 -5.53 40.17 -6.49
C LEU A 104 -6.27 41.13 -7.43
N LYS A 105 -7.20 40.60 -8.24
CA LYS A 105 -8.12 41.39 -9.09
C LYS A 105 -9.55 40.99 -8.76
N GLY A 106 -10.29 41.87 -8.07
CA GLY A 106 -11.64 41.54 -7.59
C GLY A 106 -11.60 40.39 -6.59
N ASP A 107 -12.28 39.29 -6.92
CA ASP A 107 -12.34 38.06 -6.13
C ASP A 107 -11.37 36.97 -6.60
N GLN A 108 -10.39 37.30 -7.47
CA GLN A 108 -9.50 36.30 -8.09
C GLN A 108 -8.03 36.63 -7.88
N LEU A 109 -7.24 35.59 -7.62
CA LEU A 109 -5.78 35.64 -7.70
C LEU A 109 -5.36 35.25 -9.11
N VAL A 110 -4.79 36.21 -9.83
CA VAL A 110 -4.36 36.07 -11.22
C VAL A 110 -2.86 36.31 -11.35
N ASP A 111 -2.32 35.94 -12.51
CA ASP A 111 -0.89 36.09 -12.83
C ASP A 111 0.00 35.40 -11.77
N GLY A 112 -0.48 34.28 -11.24
CA GLY A 112 0.16 33.57 -10.14
C GLY A 112 1.45 32.91 -10.60
N LYS A 113 2.53 33.10 -9.86
CA LYS A 113 3.81 32.41 -10.03
C LYS A 113 4.07 31.53 -8.82
N LEU A 114 4.60 30.34 -9.06
CA LEU A 114 5.07 29.42 -8.03
C LEU A 114 6.56 29.13 -8.25
N ASN A 115 7.27 28.96 -7.14
CA ASN A 115 8.64 28.49 -7.12
C ASN A 115 8.79 27.46 -5.99
N TYR A 116 9.19 26.24 -6.34
CA TYR A 116 9.48 25.17 -5.38
C TYR A 116 10.96 24.85 -5.32
N VAL A 117 11.47 24.81 -4.10
CA VAL A 117 12.78 24.24 -3.81
C VAL A 117 12.56 22.78 -3.42
N MET A 118 13.09 21.89 -4.23
CA MET A 118 12.97 20.46 -4.03
C MET A 118 14.13 19.94 -3.18
N HIS A 119 13.82 19.06 -2.23
CA HIS A 119 14.85 18.23 -1.61
C HIS A 119 14.75 16.83 -2.16
N CYS A 120 15.88 16.33 -2.68
CA CYS A 120 15.98 14.98 -3.23
C CYS A 120 17.04 14.21 -2.42
N SER A 121 16.59 13.36 -1.51
CA SER A 121 17.49 12.55 -0.67
C SER A 121 18.26 11.49 -1.48
N ARG A 122 17.70 11.09 -2.62
CA ARG A 122 18.27 10.14 -3.59
C ARG A 122 18.01 10.67 -4.99
N SER A 123 18.98 10.51 -5.89
CA SER A 123 18.85 10.83 -7.32
C SER A 123 18.07 9.75 -8.09
N GLU A 124 16.90 9.38 -7.55
CA GLU A 124 16.00 8.39 -8.13
C GLU A 124 14.71 9.08 -8.57
N ARG A 125 14.23 8.74 -9.76
CA ARG A 125 12.97 9.28 -10.27
C ARG A 125 11.81 8.86 -9.38
N GLY A 126 10.94 9.81 -9.05
CA GLY A 126 9.81 9.57 -8.17
C GLY A 126 8.65 10.51 -8.46
N PHE A 127 7.49 10.20 -7.91
CA PHE A 127 6.33 11.08 -7.99
C PHE A 127 6.11 11.81 -6.67
N ILE A 128 5.75 13.08 -6.76
CA ILE A 128 5.30 13.89 -5.62
C ILE A 128 3.85 14.28 -5.84
N ASP A 129 3.07 14.24 -4.76
CA ASP A 129 1.67 14.64 -4.74
C ASP A 129 1.55 16.17 -4.60
N LEU A 130 0.95 16.81 -5.61
CA LEU A 130 0.66 18.25 -5.65
C LEU A 130 -0.78 18.58 -5.23
N SER A 131 -1.61 17.58 -4.94
CA SER A 131 -3.07 17.75 -4.73
C SER A 131 -3.40 18.60 -3.52
N GLN A 132 -2.51 18.65 -2.53
CA GLN A 132 -2.70 19.44 -1.31
C GLN A 132 -2.67 20.95 -1.55
N LEU A 133 -2.20 21.39 -2.71
CA LEU A 133 -1.89 22.78 -2.95
C LEU A 133 -3.12 23.63 -3.29
N ASN A 134 -4.26 23.03 -3.66
CA ASN A 134 -5.50 23.73 -4.03
C ASN A 134 -5.26 24.93 -5.00
N LEU A 135 -4.26 24.82 -5.86
CA LEU A 135 -3.95 25.79 -6.90
C LEU A 135 -4.33 25.20 -8.25
N ALA A 136 -4.94 26.00 -9.11
CA ALA A 136 -5.07 25.64 -10.51
C ALA A 136 -3.74 25.94 -11.21
N VAL A 137 -2.84 24.96 -11.20
CA VAL A 137 -1.55 25.02 -11.87
C VAL A 137 -1.75 24.82 -13.37
N HIS A 138 -1.15 25.70 -14.19
CA HIS A 138 -1.27 25.65 -15.65
C HIS A 138 0.02 25.19 -16.32
N GLU A 139 1.16 25.52 -15.71
CA GLU A 139 2.48 25.29 -16.27
C GLU A 139 3.45 24.98 -15.13
N LEU A 140 4.31 23.99 -15.34
CA LEU A 140 5.41 23.62 -14.44
C LEU A 140 6.66 23.36 -15.28
N LYS A 141 7.81 23.85 -14.83
CA LYS A 141 9.09 23.76 -15.53
C LYS A 141 10.24 23.47 -14.58
N TRP A 142 11.13 22.59 -15.03
CA TRP A 142 12.49 22.43 -14.50
C TRP A 142 13.41 23.32 -15.31
N GLY A 143 13.80 24.47 -14.74
CA GLY A 143 14.60 25.45 -15.47
C GLY A 143 13.93 25.88 -16.78
N ASN A 144 14.48 25.44 -17.93
CA ASN A 144 13.96 25.73 -19.26
C ASN A 144 13.15 24.57 -19.89
N GLN A 145 12.96 23.46 -19.19
CA GLN A 145 12.25 22.27 -19.66
C GLN A 145 10.88 22.15 -19.01
N ASP A 146 9.89 21.70 -19.77
CA ASP A 146 8.56 21.41 -19.22
C ASP A 146 8.63 20.22 -18.26
N ALA A 147 8.08 20.40 -17.06
CA ALA A 147 8.00 19.32 -16.09
C ALA A 147 6.87 18.35 -16.47
N VAL A 148 7.07 17.06 -16.19
CA VAL A 148 6.05 16.03 -16.44
C VAL A 148 5.14 15.92 -15.22
N TRP A 149 3.87 16.26 -15.38
CA TRP A 149 2.87 16.15 -14.32
C TRP A 149 1.48 15.86 -14.89
N GLY A 150 0.57 15.41 -14.04
CA GLY A 150 -0.80 15.12 -14.45
C GLY A 150 -1.63 14.48 -13.36
N LEU A 151 -2.83 14.01 -13.72
CA LEU A 151 -3.75 13.35 -12.79
C LEU A 151 -3.54 11.83 -12.83
N ALA A 152 -3.37 11.25 -11.65
CA ALA A 152 -3.43 9.80 -11.45
C ALA A 152 -4.88 9.29 -11.47
N PRO A 153 -5.12 7.98 -11.64
CA PRO A 153 -6.47 7.41 -11.62
C PRO A 153 -7.27 7.70 -10.33
N ASP A 154 -6.60 7.96 -9.21
CA ASP A 154 -7.20 8.37 -7.95
C ASP A 154 -7.41 9.91 -7.83
N GLN A 155 -7.36 10.62 -8.96
CA GLN A 155 -7.53 12.07 -9.08
C GLN A 155 -6.47 12.92 -8.37
N LYS A 156 -5.34 12.32 -7.98
CA LYS A 156 -4.22 13.09 -7.43
C LYS A 156 -3.40 13.73 -8.55
N SER A 157 -3.06 15.00 -8.37
CA SER A 157 -2.07 15.67 -9.20
C SER A 157 -0.69 15.18 -8.80
N LEU A 158 0.01 14.49 -9.70
CA LEU A 158 1.36 13.98 -9.47
C LEU A 158 2.36 14.70 -10.38
N LEU A 159 3.51 15.06 -9.80
CA LEU A 159 4.68 15.57 -10.51
C LEU A 159 5.75 14.48 -10.55
N LEU A 160 6.30 14.20 -11.73
CA LEU A 160 7.52 13.40 -11.86
C LEU A 160 8.74 14.27 -11.51
N VAL A 161 9.50 13.82 -10.54
CA VAL A 161 10.80 14.38 -10.20
C VAL A 161 11.87 13.61 -10.97
N ASP A 162 12.43 14.24 -11.99
CA ASP A 162 13.50 13.71 -12.82
C ASP A 162 14.68 14.68 -13.01
N HIS A 163 14.60 15.87 -12.42
CA HIS A 163 15.66 16.88 -12.33
C HIS A 163 15.92 17.18 -10.85
N PHE A 164 17.14 16.92 -10.37
CA PHE A 164 17.46 16.94 -8.93
C PHE A 164 18.13 18.22 -8.44
N ASP A 165 18.75 18.97 -9.36
CA ASP A 165 19.54 20.17 -9.05
C ASP A 165 18.88 21.47 -9.55
N GLU A 166 17.66 21.38 -10.07
CA GLU A 166 16.91 22.50 -10.64
C GLU A 166 15.70 22.87 -9.79
N ALA A 167 15.40 24.17 -9.70
CA ALA A 167 14.17 24.65 -9.08
C ALA A 167 12.97 24.38 -10.00
N LEU A 168 11.84 24.01 -9.40
CA LEU A 168 10.59 23.90 -10.13
C LEU A 168 9.89 25.25 -10.11
N THR A 169 9.59 25.79 -11.28
CA THR A 169 8.82 27.04 -11.41
C THR A 169 7.54 26.81 -12.19
N GLY A 170 6.57 27.69 -12.04
CA GLY A 170 5.31 27.53 -12.75
C GLY A 170 4.34 28.69 -12.62
N GLN A 171 3.22 28.53 -13.30
CA GLN A 171 2.10 29.48 -13.28
C GLN A 171 0.86 28.84 -12.68
N TRP A 172 0.11 29.63 -11.93
CA TRP A 172 -1.14 29.20 -11.32
C TRP A 172 -2.17 30.33 -11.25
N SER A 173 -3.41 29.95 -11.01
CA SER A 173 -4.49 30.88 -10.69
C SER A 173 -5.38 30.31 -9.60
N LEU A 174 -6.10 31.18 -8.90
CA LEU A 174 -7.11 30.74 -7.93
C LEU A 174 -8.31 31.67 -7.99
N LYS A 175 -9.48 31.09 -8.26
CA LYS A 175 -10.75 31.80 -8.18
C LYS A 175 -11.23 31.79 -6.73
N GLY A 176 -11.47 32.96 -6.15
CA GLY A 176 -12.09 33.06 -4.83
C GLY A 176 -13.53 32.56 -4.84
N ARG A 177 -14.03 32.22 -3.65
CA ARG A 177 -15.44 31.88 -3.43
C ARG A 177 -15.98 32.80 -2.35
N GLN A 178 -17.10 33.44 -2.62
CA GLN A 178 -17.83 34.22 -1.63
C GLN A 178 -18.49 33.26 -0.63
N LEU A 179 -18.27 33.49 0.67
CA LEU A 179 -18.81 32.71 1.78
C LEU A 179 -20.13 33.32 2.29
#